data_AF-A0A6G2W1Q0-F1
#
_entry.id   AF-A0A6G2W1Q0-F1
#
_cell.length_a   1.000
_cell.length_b   1.000
_cell.length_c   1.000
_cell.angle_alpha   90.00
_cell.angle_beta   90.00
_cell.angle_gamma   90.00
#
_symmetry.space_group_name_H-M   'P 1'
#
loop_
_entity.id
_entity.type
_entity.pdbx_description
1 polymer ?
#
loop_
_entity_poly.entity_id
_entity_poly.type
_entity_poly.pdbx_seq_one_letter_code
_entity_poly.pdbx_strand_id
1 'polypeptide(L)'
;MNKNLSHALRVVRAALVTDSTDPSVAIVHALDGARLLVDPERSYGPVLDQESPAGQELTELEQQALAWDAACQRTREVAATIECHVGDHPEFQSLRTDGDQVLVALHITDQTQWAQWRRWFGIRHDQERPLPYAVAGEGYRDGVRVSVLAYNLPQVRDAAIKRADRPVELDGIIYDLSRPQRDARGDVWYFQGQRAEDGMPLLSLDGRTEQCSLANLVTQVGPLTPVTDASLTQATPVTTEGGEVA
;
A
#
# COMPACT_ATOMS: atom_id res chain seq x y z
N MET A 1 45.33 0.27 7.13
CA MET A 1 45.11 0.76 5.75
C MET A 1 45.30 -0.39 4.77
N ASN A 2 44.26 -0.75 4.02
CA ASN A 2 44.29 -1.88 3.08
C ASN A 2 45.18 -1.52 1.87
N LYS A 3 46.30 -2.23 1.70
CA LYS A 3 47.28 -1.99 0.62
C LYS A 3 46.71 -2.21 -0.78
N ASN A 4 45.58 -2.92 -0.88
CA ASN A 4 44.95 -3.27 -2.15
C ASN A 4 44.09 -2.14 -2.73
N LEU A 5 43.70 -1.14 -1.93
CA LEU A 5 42.81 -0.07 -2.36
C LEU A 5 43.46 0.86 -3.40
N SER A 6 44.73 1.21 -3.19
CA SER A 6 45.51 2.00 -4.16
C SER A 6 45.77 1.24 -5.46
N HIS A 7 45.82 -0.09 -5.40
CA HIS A 7 45.98 -0.95 -6.57
C HIS A 7 44.67 -1.05 -7.37
N ALA A 8 43.54 -1.29 -6.69
CA ALA A 8 42.22 -1.32 -7.30
C ALA A 8 41.87 -0.01 -8.02
N LEU A 9 42.13 1.13 -7.39
CA LEU A 9 41.90 2.45 -8.00
C LEU A 9 42.71 2.67 -9.29
N ARG A 10 43.92 2.08 -9.38
CA ARG A 10 44.76 2.17 -10.58
C ARG A 10 44.19 1.32 -11.73
N VAL A 11 43.72 0.12 -11.41
CA VAL A 11 43.11 -0.81 -12.37
C VAL A 11 41.81 -0.24 -12.95
N VAL A 12 40.94 0.32 -12.09
CA VAL A 12 39.68 0.96 -12.52
C VAL A 12 39.95 2.14 -13.46
N ARG A 13 40.93 3.01 -13.13
CA ARG A 13 41.29 4.14 -13.99
C ARG A 13 41.83 3.70 -15.34
N ALA A 14 42.61 2.63 -15.38
CA ALA A 14 43.13 2.08 -16.64
C ALA A 14 41.99 1.50 -17.50
N ALA A 15 41.05 0.77 -16.89
CA ALA A 15 39.90 0.21 -17.59
C ALA A 15 39.00 1.30 -18.21
N LEU A 16 38.79 2.42 -17.50
CA LEU A 16 37.99 3.56 -17.96
C LEU A 16 38.61 4.36 -19.12
N VAL A 17 39.93 4.27 -19.32
CA VAL A 17 40.63 4.93 -20.46
C VAL A 17 40.48 4.10 -21.74
N THR A 18 40.10 2.84 -21.62
CA THR A 18 39.87 1.95 -22.77
C THR A 18 38.44 2.19 -23.24
N ASP A 19 38.28 2.65 -24.50
CA ASP A 19 36.98 3.03 -25.07
C ASP A 19 36.09 1.79 -25.31
N SER A 20 35.51 1.30 -24.21
CA SER A 20 34.62 0.14 -24.14
C SER A 20 33.17 0.60 -24.19
N THR A 21 32.36 -0.08 -25.01
CA THR A 21 30.91 0.16 -25.11
C THR A 21 30.17 -0.15 -23.79
N ASP A 22 30.80 -0.90 -22.88
CA ASP A 22 30.33 -1.10 -21.50
C ASP A 22 31.51 -0.97 -20.49
N PRO A 23 31.61 0.17 -19.78
CA PRO A 23 32.69 0.38 -18.81
C PRO A 23 32.55 -0.52 -17.57
N SER A 24 31.35 -0.98 -17.23
CA SER A 24 31.12 -1.80 -16.02
C SER A 24 31.70 -3.20 -16.21
N VAL A 25 31.43 -3.81 -17.36
CA VAL A 25 31.97 -5.14 -17.72
C VAL A 25 33.50 -5.10 -17.87
N ALA A 26 34.04 -4.03 -18.46
CA ALA A 26 35.48 -3.85 -18.59
C ALA A 26 36.18 -3.70 -17.23
N ILE A 27 35.57 -2.98 -16.28
CA ILE A 27 36.10 -2.86 -14.91
C ILE A 27 36.07 -4.21 -14.18
N VAL A 28 34.99 -4.98 -14.30
CA VAL A 28 34.87 -6.29 -13.67
C VAL A 28 35.94 -7.25 -14.19
N HIS A 29 36.12 -7.35 -15.51
CA HIS A 29 37.19 -8.18 -16.09
C HIS A 29 38.59 -7.71 -15.71
N ALA A 30 38.82 -6.40 -15.62
CA ALA A 30 40.12 -5.85 -15.22
C ALA A 30 40.44 -6.14 -13.74
N LEU A 31 39.44 -6.04 -12.85
CA LEU A 31 39.59 -6.38 -11.44
C LEU A 31 39.76 -7.90 -11.22
N ASP A 32 39.06 -8.71 -12.00
CA ASP A 32 39.20 -10.18 -12.01
C ASP A 32 40.60 -10.61 -12.48
N GLY A 33 41.06 -10.07 -13.61
CA GLY A 33 42.41 -10.31 -14.13
C GLY A 33 43.52 -9.85 -13.17
N ALA A 34 43.25 -8.82 -12.38
CA ALA A 34 44.15 -8.35 -11.31
C ALA A 34 44.04 -9.17 -10.01
N ARG A 35 43.20 -10.21 -9.95
CA ARG A 35 42.87 -11.02 -8.77
C ARG A 35 42.46 -10.18 -7.56
N LEU A 36 41.79 -9.07 -7.83
CA LEU A 36 41.25 -8.17 -6.80
C LEU A 36 39.80 -8.49 -6.46
N LEU A 37 39.13 -9.28 -7.29
CA LEU A 37 37.88 -9.92 -6.93
C LEU A 37 38.20 -11.15 -6.07
N VAL A 38 37.48 -11.27 -4.96
CA VAL A 38 37.53 -12.46 -4.11
C VAL A 38 36.92 -13.59 -4.93
N ASP A 39 37.75 -14.56 -5.28
CA ASP A 39 37.32 -15.78 -5.97
C ASP A 39 36.70 -16.73 -4.92
N PRO A 40 35.39 -16.99 -4.96
CA PRO A 40 34.72 -17.85 -3.98
C PRO A 40 35.19 -19.32 -4.05
N GLU A 41 35.84 -19.72 -5.15
CA GLU A 41 36.35 -21.09 -5.37
C GLU A 41 37.85 -21.23 -4.98
N ARG A 42 38.56 -20.12 -4.74
CA ARG A 42 39.93 -20.15 -4.20
C ARG A 42 39.89 -20.09 -2.68
N SER A 43 39.76 -21.28 -2.11
CA SER A 43 39.93 -21.59 -0.70
C SER A 43 41.00 -20.73 -0.03
N TYR A 44 40.59 -20.07 1.05
CA TYR A 44 41.49 -19.56 2.07
C TYR A 44 42.46 -20.69 2.49
N GLY A 45 43.70 -20.31 2.83
CA GLY A 45 44.72 -21.23 3.35
C GLY A 45 44.20 -22.09 4.52
N PRO A 46 44.93 -23.14 4.90
CA PRO A 46 44.42 -24.26 5.68
C PRO A 46 43.62 -23.75 6.87
N VAL A 47 42.29 -23.85 6.75
CA VAL A 47 41.41 -23.76 7.89
C VAL A 47 41.80 -24.97 8.70
N LEU A 48 42.46 -24.73 9.84
CA LEU A 48 42.69 -25.74 10.84
C LEU A 48 41.36 -26.48 11.01
N ASP A 49 41.38 -27.80 10.83
CA ASP A 49 40.30 -28.69 11.22
C ASP A 49 39.98 -28.39 12.68
N GLN A 50 39.04 -27.47 12.89
CA GLN A 50 38.46 -27.24 14.19
C GLN A 50 37.45 -28.36 14.33
N GLU A 51 37.92 -29.44 14.96
CA GLU A 51 37.10 -30.51 15.51
C GLU A 51 35.85 -29.88 16.10
N SER A 52 34.70 -30.07 15.43
CA SER A 52 33.41 -29.57 15.88
C SER A 52 33.13 -30.14 17.27
N PRO A 53 33.14 -29.33 18.34
CA PRO A 53 32.58 -29.76 19.59
C PRO A 53 31.07 -29.63 19.42
N ALA A 54 30.37 -30.76 19.36
CA ALA A 54 28.92 -30.81 19.46
C ALA A 54 28.50 -30.10 20.76
N GLY A 55 28.09 -28.83 20.67
CA GLY A 55 27.70 -28.00 21.82
C GLY A 55 28.24 -26.57 21.87
N GLN A 56 28.90 -26.03 20.83
CA GLN A 56 29.21 -24.60 20.80
C GLN A 56 27.92 -23.77 20.66
N GLU A 57 27.65 -22.93 21.67
CA GLU A 57 26.62 -21.90 21.59
C GLU A 57 26.93 -20.99 20.40
N LEU A 58 25.94 -20.80 19.53
CA LEU A 58 26.06 -19.92 18.37
C LEU A 58 26.51 -18.54 18.83
N THR A 59 27.44 -17.96 18.09
CA THR A 59 27.84 -16.57 18.29
C THR A 59 26.63 -15.66 18.10
N GLU A 60 26.66 -14.48 18.71
CA GLU A 60 25.59 -13.48 18.57
C GLU A 60 25.30 -13.15 17.09
N LEU A 61 26.34 -13.11 16.25
CA LEU A 61 26.20 -12.86 14.82
C LEU A 61 25.49 -14.01 14.09
N GLU A 62 25.79 -15.26 14.44
CA GLU A 62 25.10 -16.43 13.87
C GLU A 62 23.64 -16.46 14.32
N GLN A 63 23.35 -16.12 15.57
CA GLN A 63 21.99 -15.99 16.07
C GLN A 63 21.23 -14.88 15.33
N GLN A 64 21.85 -13.73 15.10
CA GLN A 64 21.28 -12.63 14.32
C GLN A 64 21.04 -13.02 12.85
N ALA A 65 21.97 -13.75 12.22
CA ALA A 65 21.82 -14.23 10.85
C ALA A 65 20.65 -15.22 10.72
N LEU A 66 20.54 -16.18 11.64
CA LEU A 66 19.40 -17.11 11.67
C LEU A 66 18.06 -16.39 11.92
N ALA A 67 18.05 -15.41 12.81
CA ALA A 67 16.86 -14.59 13.05
C ALA A 67 16.44 -13.80 11.80
N TRP A 68 17.41 -13.25 11.06
CA TRP A 68 17.18 -12.56 9.81
C TRP A 68 16.65 -13.49 8.71
N ASP A 69 17.22 -14.69 8.56
CA ASP A 69 16.75 -15.68 7.60
C ASP A 69 15.32 -16.14 7.91
N ALA A 70 15.01 -16.36 9.20
CA ALA A 70 13.67 -16.68 9.64
C ALA A 70 12.68 -15.54 9.38
N ALA A 71 13.09 -14.28 9.57
CA ALA A 71 12.27 -13.12 9.23
C ALA A 71 12.01 -13.04 7.72
N CYS A 72 13.03 -13.19 6.89
CA CYS A 72 12.90 -13.22 5.43
C CYS A 72 11.96 -14.33 4.96
N GLN A 73 12.06 -15.52 5.55
CA GLN A 73 11.20 -16.65 5.21
C GLN A 73 9.73 -16.36 5.57
N ARG A 74 9.47 -15.82 6.76
CA ARG A 74 8.12 -15.37 7.18
C ARG A 74 7.56 -14.32 6.21
N THR A 75 8.39 -13.37 5.78
CA THR A 75 8.00 -12.34 4.82
C THR A 75 7.57 -12.94 3.48
N ARG A 76 8.25 -14.00 3.00
CA ARG A 76 7.83 -14.73 1.78
C ARG A 76 6.49 -15.45 1.96
N GLU A 77 6.25 -16.04 3.12
CA GLU A 77 4.98 -16.72 3.42
C GLU A 77 3.80 -15.73 3.49
N VAL A 78 4.01 -14.58 4.12
CA VAL A 78 3.04 -13.49 4.15
C VAL A 78 2.81 -12.92 2.76
N ALA A 79 3.87 -12.71 1.98
CA ALA A 79 3.78 -12.29 0.58
C ALA A 79 2.91 -13.24 -0.26
N ALA A 80 3.13 -14.55 -0.17
CA ALA A 80 2.33 -15.55 -0.88
C ALA A 80 0.86 -15.54 -0.43
N THR A 81 0.61 -15.33 0.87
CA THR A 81 -0.75 -15.22 1.41
C THR A 81 -1.46 -13.97 0.87
N ILE A 82 -0.77 -12.83 0.84
CA ILE A 82 -1.30 -11.58 0.28
C ILE A 82 -1.58 -11.77 -1.22
N GLU A 83 -0.65 -12.33 -1.98
CA GLU A 83 -0.81 -12.58 -3.41
C GLU A 83 -1.99 -13.51 -3.70
N CYS A 84 -2.21 -14.55 -2.88
CA CYS A 84 -3.38 -15.43 -3.02
C CYS A 84 -4.72 -14.71 -2.77
N HIS A 85 -4.76 -13.73 -1.87
CA HIS A 85 -5.99 -12.97 -1.58
C HIS A 85 -6.22 -11.80 -2.55
N VAL A 86 -5.14 -11.19 -3.04
CA VAL A 86 -5.19 -9.89 -3.74
C VAL A 86 -4.82 -10.01 -5.22
N GLY A 87 -4.16 -11.08 -5.64
CA GLY A 87 -3.60 -11.22 -6.99
C GLY A 87 -4.63 -11.16 -8.13
N ASP A 88 -5.86 -11.59 -7.87
CA ASP A 88 -6.95 -11.56 -8.84
C ASP A 88 -7.71 -10.22 -8.89
N HIS A 89 -7.38 -9.29 -7.98
CA HIS A 89 -8.02 -7.98 -7.96
C HIS A 89 -7.50 -7.11 -9.11
N PRO A 90 -8.39 -6.41 -9.85
CA PRO A 90 -7.99 -5.56 -10.97
C PRO A 90 -7.13 -4.36 -10.53
N GLU A 91 -7.21 -3.98 -9.24
CA GLU A 91 -6.37 -2.93 -8.68
C GLU A 91 -4.94 -3.41 -8.38
N PHE A 92 -4.68 -4.72 -8.33
CA PHE A 92 -3.36 -5.25 -8.01
C PHE A 92 -2.39 -5.10 -9.19
N GLN A 93 -1.22 -4.51 -8.94
CA GLN A 93 -0.18 -4.38 -9.97
C GLN A 93 1.01 -5.30 -9.72
N SER A 94 1.57 -5.27 -8.52
CA SER A 94 2.70 -6.13 -8.17
C SER A 94 2.87 -6.26 -6.67
N LEU A 95 3.50 -7.36 -6.28
CA LEU A 95 3.96 -7.62 -4.93
C LEU A 95 5.46 -7.97 -4.98
N ARG A 96 6.23 -7.45 -4.02
CA ARG A 96 7.66 -7.75 -3.87
C ARG A 96 7.99 -7.91 -2.39
N THR A 97 9.00 -8.72 -2.10
CA THR A 97 9.61 -8.79 -0.77
C THR A 97 10.91 -8.00 -0.79
N ASP A 98 11.15 -7.21 0.25
CA ASP A 98 12.39 -6.46 0.46
C ASP A 98 12.91 -6.77 1.87
N GLY A 99 13.80 -7.75 2.00
CA GLY A 99 14.25 -8.25 3.29
C GLY A 99 13.11 -8.78 4.16
N ASP A 100 12.86 -8.09 5.28
CA ASP A 100 11.85 -8.41 6.28
C ASP A 100 10.50 -7.70 6.06
N GLN A 101 10.31 -7.00 4.94
CA GLN A 101 9.06 -6.31 4.61
C GLN A 101 8.47 -6.73 3.25
N VAL A 102 7.16 -6.57 3.13
CA VAL A 102 6.42 -6.74 1.86
C VAL A 102 6.08 -5.38 1.28
N LEU A 103 6.32 -5.22 -0.02
CA LEU A 103 5.95 -4.05 -0.81
C LEU A 103 4.81 -4.44 -1.76
N VAL A 104 3.70 -3.70 -1.70
CA VAL A 104 2.53 -3.91 -2.56
C VAL A 104 2.27 -2.66 -3.38
N ALA A 105 2.08 -2.82 -4.68
CA ALA A 105 1.70 -1.76 -5.60
C ALA A 105 0.26 -1.98 -6.09
N LEU A 106 -0.57 -0.94 -5.95
CA LEU A 106 -1.97 -0.93 -6.37
C LEU A 106 -2.23 0.22 -7.35
N HIS A 107 -3.04 -0.03 -8.38
CA HIS A 107 -3.59 0.99 -9.26
C HIS A 107 -5.00 1.37 -8.79
N ILE A 108 -5.15 2.56 -8.21
CA ILE A 108 -6.45 3.01 -7.73
C ILE A 108 -7.18 3.75 -8.84
N THR A 109 -8.38 3.29 -9.16
CA THR A 109 -9.29 3.92 -10.13
C THR A 109 -10.44 4.65 -9.42
N ASP A 110 -10.76 4.25 -8.19
CA ASP A 110 -11.81 4.84 -7.36
C ASP A 110 -11.34 5.05 -5.91
N GLN A 111 -11.71 6.19 -5.32
CA GLN A 111 -11.32 6.57 -3.94
C GLN A 111 -11.80 5.58 -2.87
N THR A 112 -12.90 4.87 -3.10
CA THR A 112 -13.45 3.85 -2.18
C THR A 112 -12.60 2.58 -2.15
N GLN A 113 -11.96 2.21 -3.28
CA GLN A 113 -11.02 1.08 -3.33
C GLN A 113 -9.87 1.31 -2.34
N TRP A 114 -9.31 2.52 -2.30
CA TRP A 114 -8.22 2.82 -1.37
C TRP A 114 -8.67 2.75 0.10
N ALA A 115 -9.89 3.18 0.41
CA ALA A 115 -10.43 3.02 1.76
C ALA A 115 -10.58 1.55 2.16
N GLN A 116 -11.02 0.70 1.24
CA GLN A 116 -11.09 -0.75 1.47
C GLN A 116 -9.70 -1.35 1.67
N TRP A 117 -8.73 -1.02 0.81
CA TRP A 117 -7.36 -1.50 0.93
C TRP A 117 -6.68 -1.05 2.22
N ARG A 118 -6.84 0.22 2.61
CA ARG A 118 -6.33 0.71 3.90
C ARG A 118 -6.85 -0.11 5.07
N ARG A 119 -8.16 -0.37 5.10
CA ARG A 119 -8.78 -1.19 6.15
C ARG A 119 -8.22 -2.62 6.14
N TRP A 120 -8.06 -3.20 4.95
CA TRP A 120 -7.50 -4.55 4.81
C TRP A 120 -6.06 -4.60 5.31
N PHE A 121 -5.19 -3.69 4.87
CA PHE A 121 -3.78 -3.63 5.29
C PHE A 121 -3.57 -3.09 6.72
N GLY A 122 -4.61 -2.59 7.38
CA GLY A 122 -4.50 -1.94 8.69
C GLY A 122 -3.79 -0.59 8.65
N ILE A 123 -3.82 0.09 7.51
CA ILE A 123 -3.22 1.41 7.30
C ILE A 123 -4.20 2.47 7.82
N ARG A 124 -3.75 3.34 8.72
CA ARG A 124 -4.54 4.48 9.20
C ARG A 124 -4.40 5.67 8.26
N HIS A 125 -5.46 6.48 8.16
CA HIS A 125 -5.46 7.64 7.28
C HIS A 125 -4.39 8.69 7.65
N ASP A 126 -4.17 8.91 8.94
CA ASP A 126 -3.16 9.84 9.46
C ASP A 126 -1.70 9.36 9.27
N GLN A 127 -1.51 8.10 8.85
CA GLN A 127 -0.21 7.51 8.54
C GLN A 127 0.08 7.46 7.04
N GLU A 128 -0.85 7.91 6.19
CA GLU A 128 -0.62 8.03 4.76
C GLU A 128 0.47 9.08 4.48
N ARG A 129 1.40 8.72 3.60
CA ARG A 129 2.42 9.64 3.09
C ARG A 129 2.08 10.01 1.65
N PRO A 130 1.69 11.27 1.39
CA PRO A 130 1.42 11.71 0.03
C PRO A 130 2.71 11.74 -0.78
N LEU A 131 2.66 11.21 -2.01
CA LEU A 131 3.71 11.30 -3.02
C LEU A 131 3.14 12.01 -4.26
N PRO A 132 3.98 12.52 -5.19
CA PRO A 132 3.48 13.27 -6.35
C PRO A 132 2.49 12.52 -7.24
N TYR A 133 2.57 11.19 -7.32
CA TYR A 133 1.74 10.35 -8.19
C TYR A 133 1.13 9.13 -7.49
N ALA A 134 1.31 9.05 -6.17
CA ALA A 134 0.85 7.92 -5.38
C ALA A 134 0.61 8.35 -3.93
N VAL A 135 0.02 7.48 -3.13
CA VAL A 135 0.03 7.58 -1.68
C VAL A 135 0.66 6.31 -1.13
N ALA A 136 1.61 6.47 -0.22
CA ALA A 136 2.18 5.35 0.52
C ALA A 136 1.46 5.17 1.85
N GLY A 137 1.21 3.94 2.25
CA GLY A 137 0.71 3.59 3.57
C GLY A 137 1.49 2.41 4.14
N GLU A 138 1.63 2.38 5.46
CA GLU A 138 2.32 1.30 6.16
C GLU A 138 1.33 0.57 7.06
N GLY A 139 1.38 -0.75 7.03
CA GLY A 139 0.55 -1.65 7.83
C GLY A 139 1.32 -2.89 8.25
N TYR A 140 0.64 -3.81 8.92
CA TYR A 140 1.23 -5.06 9.39
C TYR A 140 0.30 -6.24 9.11
N ARG A 141 0.88 -7.36 8.68
CA ARG A 141 0.20 -8.64 8.46
C ARG A 141 1.03 -9.75 9.07
N ASP A 142 0.44 -10.51 9.99
CA ASP A 142 1.10 -11.62 10.69
C ASP A 142 2.47 -11.25 11.28
N GLY A 143 2.57 -10.02 11.81
CA GLY A 143 3.81 -9.47 12.38
C GLY A 143 4.85 -9.00 11.35
N VAL A 144 4.59 -9.13 10.06
CA VAL A 144 5.44 -8.63 8.96
C VAL A 144 4.96 -7.25 8.54
N ARG A 145 5.90 -6.32 8.35
CA ARG A 145 5.61 -4.97 7.87
C ARG A 145 5.22 -5.01 6.39
N VAL A 146 4.13 -4.34 6.05
CA VAL A 146 3.64 -4.22 4.68
C VAL A 146 3.56 -2.75 4.29
N SER A 147 4.33 -2.35 3.29
CA SER A 147 4.25 -1.01 2.69
C SER A 147 3.44 -1.09 1.40
N VAL A 148 2.43 -0.24 1.29
CA VAL A 148 1.49 -0.24 0.15
C VAL A 148 1.58 1.08 -0.58
N LEU A 149 1.74 1.02 -1.90
CA LEU A 149 1.74 2.17 -2.80
C LEU A 149 0.45 2.18 -3.61
N ALA A 150 -0.38 3.18 -3.40
CA ALA A 150 -1.60 3.45 -4.16
C ALA A 150 -1.31 4.45 -5.28
N TYR A 151 -1.00 3.95 -6.47
CA TYR A 151 -0.82 4.77 -7.66
C TYR A 151 -2.14 5.39 -8.11
N ASN A 152 -2.06 6.56 -8.76
CA ASN A 152 -3.19 7.29 -9.35
C ASN A 152 -4.22 7.84 -8.33
N LEU A 153 -4.09 7.52 -7.05
CA LEU A 153 -5.00 8.03 -6.01
C LEU A 153 -5.03 9.57 -5.92
N PRO A 154 -3.91 10.31 -5.96
CA PRO A 154 -3.96 11.77 -5.95
C PRO A 154 -4.78 12.33 -7.12
N GLN A 155 -4.61 11.77 -8.31
CA GLN A 155 -5.34 12.18 -9.52
C GLN A 155 -6.83 11.85 -9.42
N VAL A 156 -7.19 10.69 -8.87
CA VAL A 156 -8.58 10.30 -8.61
C VAL A 156 -9.23 11.27 -7.63
N ARG A 157 -8.54 11.63 -6.54
CA ARG A 157 -9.03 12.62 -5.55
C ARG A 157 -9.19 14.00 -6.17
N ASP A 158 -8.20 14.48 -6.91
CA ASP A 158 -8.27 15.78 -7.60
C ASP A 158 -9.43 15.83 -8.58
N ALA A 159 -9.66 14.75 -9.32
CA ALA A 159 -10.78 14.64 -10.24
C ALA A 159 -12.12 14.60 -9.50
N ALA A 160 -12.20 13.95 -8.33
CA ALA A 160 -13.39 13.96 -7.48
C ALA A 160 -13.70 15.37 -6.94
N ILE A 161 -12.69 16.10 -6.45
CA ILE A 161 -12.83 17.49 -5.99
C ILE A 161 -13.33 18.38 -7.13
N LYS A 162 -12.74 18.27 -8.33
CA LYS A 162 -13.14 19.08 -9.50
C LYS A 162 -14.56 18.80 -9.99
N ARG A 163 -15.06 17.57 -9.77
CA ARG A 163 -16.42 17.15 -10.16
C ARG A 163 -17.47 17.49 -9.12
N ALA A 164 -17.08 17.70 -7.87
CA ALA A 164 -17.99 17.95 -6.77
C ALA A 164 -18.36 19.44 -6.68
N ASP A 165 -19.65 19.74 -6.59
CA ASP A 165 -20.11 21.12 -6.39
C ASP A 165 -19.97 21.54 -4.91
N ARG A 166 -20.06 20.58 -3.98
CA ARG A 166 -19.87 20.81 -2.55
C ARG A 166 -18.98 19.72 -1.94
N PRO A 167 -17.66 19.75 -2.21
CA PRO A 167 -16.74 18.73 -1.71
C PRO A 167 -16.58 18.83 -0.20
N VAL A 168 -16.65 17.68 0.46
CA VAL A 168 -16.19 17.48 1.84
C VAL A 168 -15.31 16.24 1.88
N GLU A 169 -14.09 16.39 2.37
CA GLU A 169 -13.19 15.27 2.59
C GLU A 169 -13.46 14.64 3.97
N LEU A 170 -13.61 13.32 4.00
CA LEU A 170 -13.66 12.54 5.23
C LEU A 170 -12.92 11.22 5.01
N ASP A 171 -11.94 10.96 5.89
CA ASP A 171 -11.04 9.80 5.81
C ASP A 171 -10.43 9.58 4.41
N GLY A 172 -10.09 10.66 3.71
CA GLY A 172 -9.49 10.58 2.38
C GLY A 172 -10.45 10.19 1.24
N ILE A 173 -11.76 10.24 1.48
CA ILE A 173 -12.83 10.13 0.48
C ILE A 173 -13.46 11.51 0.30
N ILE A 174 -13.64 11.95 -0.95
CA ILE A 174 -14.30 13.21 -1.28
C ILE A 174 -15.79 12.94 -1.50
N TYR A 175 -16.62 13.48 -0.62
CA TYR A 175 -18.08 13.43 -0.73
C TYR A 175 -18.61 14.71 -1.38
N ASP A 176 -19.43 14.58 -2.42
CA ASP A 176 -20.13 15.72 -3.02
C ASP A 176 -21.50 15.91 -2.35
N LEU A 177 -21.57 16.81 -1.39
CA LEU A 177 -22.79 17.04 -0.61
C LEU A 177 -23.83 17.91 -1.33
N SER A 178 -23.61 18.25 -2.61
CA SER A 178 -24.69 18.77 -3.46
C SER A 178 -25.67 17.67 -3.87
N ARG A 179 -25.27 16.40 -3.74
CA ARG A 179 -26.04 15.22 -4.14
C ARG A 179 -26.45 14.38 -2.93
N PRO A 180 -27.57 13.65 -3.02
CA PRO A 180 -27.92 12.67 -2.01
C PRO A 180 -26.87 11.56 -1.95
N GLN A 181 -26.63 11.04 -0.75
CA GLN A 181 -25.64 10.00 -0.47
C GLN A 181 -26.37 8.72 -0.04
N ARG A 182 -26.03 7.57 -0.64
CA ARG A 182 -26.61 6.27 -0.33
C ARG A 182 -25.65 5.46 0.51
N ASP A 183 -26.15 4.88 1.60
CA ASP A 183 -25.37 3.95 2.41
C ASP A 183 -25.46 2.50 1.90
N ALA A 184 -24.72 1.60 2.56
CA ALA A 184 -24.69 0.19 2.19
C ALA A 184 -26.04 -0.55 2.38
N ARG A 185 -26.99 0.03 3.13
CA ARG A 185 -28.34 -0.52 3.33
C ARG A 185 -29.34 0.00 2.30
N GLY A 186 -28.93 0.96 1.47
CA GLY A 186 -29.76 1.58 0.44
C GLY A 186 -30.50 2.83 0.92
N ASP A 187 -30.31 3.23 2.18
CA ASP A 187 -30.90 4.44 2.73
C ASP A 187 -30.21 5.67 2.11
N VAL A 188 -31.01 6.71 1.83
CA VAL A 188 -30.53 7.93 1.16
C VAL A 188 -30.53 9.10 2.14
N TRP A 189 -29.36 9.73 2.22
CA TRP A 189 -29.00 10.80 3.14
C TRP A 189 -28.82 12.11 2.37
N TYR A 190 -29.41 13.19 2.88
CA TYR A 190 -29.42 14.51 2.27
C TYR A 190 -28.71 15.51 3.17
N PHE A 191 -27.85 16.32 2.59
CA PHE A 191 -27.23 17.43 3.29
C PHE A 191 -28.17 18.64 3.32
N GLN A 192 -28.61 19.04 4.52
CA GLN A 192 -29.63 20.10 4.70
C GLN A 192 -29.04 21.51 4.81
N GLY A 193 -27.76 21.70 4.46
CA GLY A 193 -27.08 22.99 4.59
C GLY A 193 -26.57 23.30 6.01
N GLN A 194 -26.85 22.43 6.99
CA GLN A 194 -26.46 22.62 8.39
C GLN A 194 -25.16 21.89 8.73
N ARG A 195 -24.40 22.45 9.66
CA ARG A 195 -23.16 21.87 10.17
C ARG A 195 -23.22 21.82 11.69
N ALA A 196 -22.58 20.82 12.28
CA ALA A 196 -22.36 20.75 13.72
C ALA A 196 -21.35 21.83 14.17
N GLU A 197 -21.18 21.97 15.49
CA GLU A 197 -20.27 22.97 16.09
C GLU A 197 -18.82 22.79 15.66
N ASP A 198 -18.40 21.54 15.39
CA ASP A 198 -17.08 21.18 14.87
C ASP A 198 -16.93 21.44 13.35
N GLY A 199 -17.98 21.93 12.69
CA GLY A 199 -18.04 22.16 11.26
C GLY A 199 -18.38 20.92 10.43
N MET A 200 -18.60 19.75 11.05
CA MET A 200 -18.97 18.54 10.32
C MET A 200 -20.37 18.68 9.68
N PRO A 201 -20.54 18.33 8.41
CA PRO A 201 -21.84 18.36 7.74
C PRO A 201 -22.86 17.46 8.44
N LEU A 202 -24.08 17.98 8.63
CA LEU A 202 -25.21 17.22 9.14
C LEU A 202 -26.09 16.76 7.97
N LEU A 203 -26.37 15.46 7.94
CA LEU A 203 -27.24 14.82 6.96
C LEU A 203 -28.48 14.26 7.65
N SER A 204 -29.58 14.23 6.92
CA SER A 204 -30.83 13.59 7.35
C SER A 204 -31.30 12.58 6.31
N LEU A 205 -32.00 11.55 6.77
CA LEU A 205 -32.77 10.66 5.90
C LEU A 205 -33.90 11.44 5.23
N ASP A 206 -34.33 11.00 4.05
CA ASP A 206 -35.49 11.60 3.36
C ASP A 206 -36.73 11.59 4.27
N GLY A 207 -37.43 12.73 4.33
CA GLY A 207 -38.62 12.91 5.16
C GLY A 207 -38.40 12.88 6.68
N ARG A 208 -37.15 12.82 7.16
CA ARG A 208 -36.82 12.77 8.58
C ARG A 208 -36.15 14.05 9.09
N THR A 209 -36.47 14.42 10.32
CA THR A 209 -35.87 15.58 10.99
C THR A 209 -34.62 15.22 11.78
N GLU A 210 -34.38 13.94 12.07
CA GLU A 210 -33.16 13.53 12.77
C GLU A 210 -31.93 13.80 11.90
N GLN A 211 -30.94 14.44 12.50
CA GLN A 211 -29.69 14.79 11.85
C GLN A 211 -28.55 13.95 12.41
N CYS A 212 -27.68 13.49 11.54
CA CYS A 212 -26.47 12.77 11.88
C CYS A 212 -25.28 13.42 11.18
N SER A 213 -24.14 13.52 11.86
CA SER A 213 -22.92 14.02 11.21
C SER A 213 -22.42 13.02 10.17
N LEU A 214 -21.84 13.52 9.08
CA LEU A 214 -21.23 12.69 8.04
C LEU A 214 -20.23 11.68 8.64
N ALA A 215 -19.42 12.12 9.60
CA ALA A 215 -18.46 11.28 10.30
C ALA A 215 -19.13 10.11 11.06
N ASN A 216 -20.21 10.39 11.79
CA ASN A 216 -20.95 9.34 12.51
C ASN A 216 -21.62 8.37 11.55
N LEU A 217 -22.17 8.85 10.44
CA LEU A 217 -22.74 7.99 9.40
C LEU A 217 -21.68 7.06 8.84
N VAL A 218 -20.56 7.59 8.35
CA VAL A 218 -19.50 6.77 7.75
C VAL A 218 -18.92 5.77 8.75
N THR A 219 -18.85 6.13 10.04
CA THR A 219 -18.41 5.22 11.10
C THR A 219 -19.38 4.06 11.32
N GLN A 220 -20.71 4.31 11.26
CA GLN A 220 -21.73 3.31 11.59
C GLN A 220 -22.17 2.46 10.39
N VAL A 221 -22.31 3.07 9.21
CA VAL A 221 -22.86 2.42 8.00
C VAL A 221 -21.83 2.25 6.89
N GLY A 222 -20.60 2.73 7.08
CA GLY A 222 -19.52 2.68 6.10
C GLY A 222 -19.55 3.83 5.10
N PRO A 223 -18.60 3.85 4.14
CA PRO A 223 -18.52 4.89 3.12
C PRO A 223 -19.82 5.01 2.33
N LEU A 224 -20.26 6.25 2.10
CA LEU A 224 -21.46 6.54 1.32
C LEU A 224 -21.13 6.65 -0.17
N THR A 225 -22.11 6.36 -1.02
CA THR A 225 -22.01 6.47 -2.47
C THR A 225 -22.96 7.55 -3.00
N PRO A 226 -22.54 8.41 -3.93
CA PRO A 226 -23.44 9.44 -4.45
C PRO A 226 -24.59 8.81 -5.24
N VAL A 227 -25.82 9.24 -4.98
CA VAL A 227 -26.98 8.87 -5.80
C VAL A 227 -26.90 9.60 -7.14
N THR A 228 -26.83 8.84 -8.22
CA THR A 228 -26.96 9.35 -9.59
C THR A 228 -28.40 9.22 -10.06
N ASP A 229 -28.87 10.11 -10.95
CA ASP A 229 -30.26 10.14 -11.43
C ASP A 229 -30.75 8.79 -11.98
N ALA A 230 -29.85 7.97 -12.54
CA ALA A 230 -30.17 6.62 -13.00
C ALA A 230 -30.62 5.66 -11.87
N SER A 231 -30.25 5.96 -10.62
CA SER A 231 -30.51 5.14 -9.43
C SER A 231 -31.79 5.50 -8.68
N LEU A 232 -32.46 6.60 -9.06
CA LEU A 232 -33.73 7.04 -8.47
C LEU A 232 -34.96 6.35 -9.12
N THR A 233 -34.81 5.83 -10.34
CA THR A 233 -35.90 5.19 -11.10
C THR A 233 -36.27 3.78 -10.61
N GLN A 234 -35.53 3.21 -9.65
CA GLN A 234 -35.80 1.85 -9.12
C GLN A 234 -36.63 1.82 -7.82
N ALA A 235 -37.06 2.98 -7.28
CA ALA A 235 -38.03 2.98 -6.19
C ALA A 235 -39.42 2.65 -6.75
N THR A 236 -39.80 1.36 -6.67
CA THR A 236 -41.11 0.86 -7.08
C THR A 236 -42.20 1.55 -6.26
N PRO A 237 -43.24 2.15 -6.88
CA PRO A 237 -44.38 2.64 -6.13
C PRO A 237 -45.10 1.43 -5.50
N VAL A 238 -45.11 1.35 -4.17
CA VAL A 238 -45.99 0.45 -3.44
C VAL A 238 -47.42 0.84 -3.80
N THR A 239 -48.03 0.03 -4.65
CA THR A 239 -49.44 0.17 -5.00
C THR A 239 -50.23 -0.31 -3.80
N THR A 240 -50.78 0.63 -3.04
CA THR A 240 -51.74 0.35 -1.98
C THR A 240 -53.05 -0.08 -2.64
N GLU A 241 -53.23 -1.39 -2.84
CA GLU A 241 -54.56 -1.95 -3.15
C GLU A 241 -55.44 -1.79 -1.90
N GLY A 242 -56.20 -0.70 -1.88
CA GLY A 242 -57.32 -0.52 -0.96
C GLY A 242 -58.46 -1.44 -1.39
N GLY A 243 -58.63 -2.54 -0.67
CA GLY A 243 -59.79 -3.42 -0.77
C GLY A 243 -61.07 -2.70 -0.33
N GLU A 244 -61.96 -2.49 -1.28
CA GLU A 244 -63.34 -2.09 -1.10
C GLU A 244 -64.19 -3.36 -0.85
N VAL A 245 -64.83 -3.46 0.31
CA VAL A 245 -65.94 -4.40 0.52
C VAL A 245 -67.00 -3.74 1.40
N ALA A 246 -68.15 -3.42 0.79
CA ALA A 246 -69.44 -3.29 1.43
C ALA A 246 -70.51 -3.83 0.46
#